data_AF-A0A5M8FNX2-F1
#
_entry.id   AF-A0A5M8FNX2-F1
#
_cell.length_a   1.000
_cell.length_b   1.000
_cell.length_c   1.000
_cell.angle_alpha   90.00
_cell.angle_beta   90.00
_cell.angle_gamma   90.00
#
_symmetry.space_group_name_H-M   'P 1'
#
loop_
_entity.id
_entity.type
_entity.pdbx_description
1 polymer ?
#
loop_
_entity_poly.entity_id
_entity_poly.type
_entity_poly.pdbx_seq_one_letter_code
_entity_poly.pdbx_strand_id
1 'polypeptide(L)'
;MKTIASARATALAVSAAFALSIGSTAAVANGLAGPVVASVDTQESYWYAAGDVSLPNGQLWANSAGECWQSAYPDGPNNLPPCEMAVPQSVTIALNFEFDKYVVPDYVVNREVLADIDDYIARVKATPENEYITIVGHTDAKGSDEYNMGLGYRRADAVRDHFIAQGYPEEHLAPAQSMGKRDLLPGVDPFSVEQRRVVITKSDG
;
A
#
# COMPACT_ATOMS: atom_id res chain seq x y z
N MET A 1 39.11 50.67 24.67
CA MET A 1 40.41 50.92 24.01
C MET A 1 40.55 49.95 22.83
N LYS A 2 41.01 50.47 21.68
CA LYS A 2 41.22 49.85 20.34
C LYS A 2 40.00 49.70 19.41
N THR A 3 39.71 50.79 18.71
CA THR A 3 39.27 50.89 17.29
C THR A 3 40.25 50.26 16.32
N ILE A 4 39.80 49.63 15.20
CA ILE A 4 40.25 49.71 13.77
C ILE A 4 39.17 48.99 12.87
N ALA A 5 38.30 49.67 12.10
CA ALA A 5 38.33 49.96 10.63
C ALA A 5 38.55 48.72 9.69
N SER A 6 37.58 48.33 8.84
CA SER A 6 37.27 48.79 7.45
C SER A 6 37.98 48.00 6.34
N ALA A 7 37.21 47.41 5.40
CA ALA A 7 37.47 47.47 3.94
C ALA A 7 36.33 46.81 3.11
N ARG A 8 35.84 47.55 2.10
CA ARG A 8 35.03 47.08 0.96
C ARG A 8 35.95 46.59 -0.16
N ALA A 9 35.51 45.63 -0.99
CA ALA A 9 35.94 45.56 -2.40
C ALA A 9 34.93 44.80 -3.28
N THR A 10 34.57 45.44 -4.38
CA THR A 10 33.74 45.04 -5.53
C THR A 10 34.55 44.28 -6.61
N ALA A 11 33.89 43.42 -7.40
CA ALA A 11 34.27 43.06 -8.78
C ALA A 11 32.99 42.59 -9.51
N LEU A 12 32.38 43.37 -10.40
CA LEU A 12 32.65 43.66 -11.83
C LEU A 12 32.46 42.47 -12.79
N ALA A 13 31.56 42.68 -13.75
CA ALA A 13 31.10 41.77 -14.80
C ALA A 13 32.09 41.60 -15.96
N VAL A 14 31.97 40.51 -16.74
CA VAL A 14 32.38 40.46 -18.16
C VAL A 14 31.43 39.56 -18.95
N SER A 15 30.79 40.13 -19.96
CA SER A 15 30.12 39.45 -21.07
C SER A 15 31.12 39.05 -22.15
N ALA A 16 30.91 37.93 -22.85
CA ALA A 16 31.42 37.74 -24.20
C ALA A 16 30.57 36.71 -24.96
N ALA A 17 29.95 37.16 -26.04
CA ALA A 17 29.38 36.34 -27.09
C ALA A 17 30.49 35.86 -28.04
N PHE A 18 30.34 34.68 -28.65
CA PHE A 18 31.05 34.34 -29.89
C PHE A 18 30.13 33.59 -30.85
N ALA A 19 30.31 33.90 -32.12
CA ALA A 19 29.34 33.77 -33.19
C ALA A 19 29.70 32.66 -34.20
N LEU A 20 28.68 32.31 -34.99
CA LEU A 20 28.66 31.84 -36.39
C LEU A 20 29.56 30.66 -36.84
N SER A 21 28.96 29.71 -37.55
CA SER A 21 29.17 29.57 -39.00
C SER A 21 28.12 28.62 -39.63
N ILE A 22 27.93 28.81 -40.94
CA ILE A 22 26.82 28.38 -41.78
C ILE A 22 27.37 27.40 -42.84
N GLY A 23 26.55 26.45 -43.29
CA GLY A 23 26.67 25.81 -44.62
C GLY A 23 26.41 24.30 -44.61
N SER A 24 25.24 23.84 -45.09
CA SER A 24 25.02 23.28 -46.45
C SER A 24 24.82 21.75 -46.34
N THR A 25 23.89 21.01 -46.94
CA THR A 25 22.91 21.19 -48.03
C THR A 25 21.71 20.22 -47.82
N ALA A 26 20.59 20.52 -48.49
CA ALA A 26 19.36 19.74 -48.52
C ALA A 26 19.48 18.33 -49.13
N ALA A 27 18.62 17.42 -48.66
CA ALA A 27 18.03 16.35 -49.47
C ALA A 27 16.54 16.20 -49.09
N VAL A 28 15.68 16.33 -50.09
CA VAL A 28 14.22 16.21 -50.01
C VAL A 28 13.85 14.78 -50.38
N ALA A 29 12.99 14.12 -49.59
CA ALA A 29 12.18 13.01 -50.07
C ALA A 29 10.84 12.95 -49.31
N ASN A 30 9.76 13.14 -50.05
CA ASN A 30 8.36 13.03 -49.63
C ASN A 30 7.98 11.60 -49.20
N GLY A 31 7.10 11.49 -48.20
CA GLY A 31 6.34 10.27 -47.91
C GLY A 31 5.17 10.58 -46.96
N LEU A 32 3.95 10.56 -47.48
CA LEU A 32 2.70 10.77 -46.75
C LEU A 32 2.38 9.55 -45.86
N ALA A 33 2.07 9.76 -44.58
CA ALA A 33 1.23 8.86 -43.77
C ALA A 33 0.67 9.60 -42.54
N GLY A 34 -0.61 9.35 -42.23
CA GLY A 34 -1.42 10.03 -41.21
C GLY A 34 -1.00 9.79 -39.75
N PRO A 35 -1.83 10.23 -38.77
CA PRO A 35 -1.42 10.31 -37.38
C PRO A 35 -1.18 8.92 -36.81
N VAL A 36 0.07 8.65 -36.44
CA VAL A 36 0.45 7.47 -35.65
C VAL A 36 -0.02 7.74 -34.22
N VAL A 37 -0.97 6.94 -33.76
CA VAL A 37 -1.25 6.76 -32.33
C VAL A 37 0.06 6.39 -31.63
N ALA A 38 0.51 7.23 -30.70
CA ALA A 38 1.66 6.94 -29.87
C ALA A 38 1.28 5.83 -28.88
N SER A 39 1.61 4.59 -29.22
CA SER A 39 1.81 3.55 -28.22
C SER A 39 3.11 3.88 -27.47
N VAL A 40 2.97 4.31 -26.22
CA VAL A 40 4.08 4.37 -25.26
C VAL A 40 4.52 2.92 -25.00
N ASP A 41 5.56 2.51 -25.70
CA ASP A 41 6.31 1.30 -25.42
C ASP A 41 7.32 1.66 -24.32
N THR A 42 6.98 1.39 -23.06
CA THR A 42 7.94 1.47 -21.96
C THR A 42 8.94 0.34 -22.13
N GLN A 43 10.01 0.64 -22.87
CA GLN A 43 11.18 -0.20 -23.01
C GLN A 43 11.76 -0.51 -21.62
N GLU A 44 11.50 -1.73 -21.13
CA GLU A 44 12.30 -2.42 -20.12
C GLU A 44 13.73 -2.54 -20.67
N SER A 45 14.55 -1.51 -20.45
CA SER A 45 15.92 -1.48 -20.90
C SER A 45 16.77 -2.38 -19.99
N TYR A 46 16.97 -3.64 -20.41
CA TYR A 46 17.97 -4.52 -19.83
C TYR A 46 19.37 -3.98 -20.14
N TRP A 47 20.08 -3.48 -19.13
CA TRP A 47 21.47 -3.06 -19.22
C TRP A 47 22.38 -4.08 -18.54
N TYR A 48 23.31 -4.67 -19.28
CA TYR A 48 24.39 -5.50 -18.72
C TYR A 48 25.56 -4.58 -18.33
N ALA A 49 25.84 -4.44 -17.03
CA ALA A 49 27.12 -3.93 -16.58
C ALA A 49 28.09 -5.11 -16.47
N ALA A 50 29.14 -5.13 -17.29
CA ALA A 50 30.35 -5.83 -16.90
C ALA A 50 30.85 -5.14 -15.63
N GLY A 51 30.81 -5.84 -14.49
CA GLY A 51 31.07 -5.25 -13.17
C GLY A 51 32.37 -4.42 -13.17
N ASP A 52 32.28 -3.19 -12.67
CA ASP A 52 33.43 -2.30 -12.53
C ASP A 52 34.38 -2.84 -11.44
N VAL A 53 35.57 -3.26 -11.86
CA VAL A 53 36.61 -3.82 -10.99
C VAL A 53 37.18 -2.81 -9.99
N SER A 54 36.88 -1.51 -10.14
CA SER A 54 37.27 -0.45 -9.20
C SER A 54 36.32 -0.31 -8.01
N LEU A 55 35.15 -0.97 -8.04
CA LEU A 55 34.20 -1.03 -6.94
C LEU A 55 34.32 -2.40 -6.24
N PRO A 56 35.23 -2.54 -5.25
CA PRO A 56 35.48 -3.83 -4.61
C PRO A 56 34.26 -4.42 -3.88
N ASN A 57 33.24 -3.59 -3.63
CA ASN A 57 31.98 -3.98 -2.98
C ASN A 57 30.79 -4.05 -3.96
N GLY A 58 31.03 -4.01 -5.28
CA GLY A 58 29.97 -4.05 -6.29
C GLY A 58 29.23 -2.73 -6.49
N GLN A 59 28.43 -2.66 -7.56
CA GLN A 59 27.60 -1.50 -7.90
C GLN A 59 26.14 -1.79 -7.54
N LEU A 60 25.48 -0.81 -6.89
CA LEU A 60 24.07 -0.88 -6.50
C LEU A 60 23.18 -0.26 -7.57
N TRP A 61 22.04 -0.91 -7.84
CA TRP A 61 21.03 -0.45 -8.79
C TRP A 61 19.66 -0.56 -8.13
N ALA A 62 18.80 0.44 -8.32
CA ALA A 62 17.41 0.39 -7.87
C ALA A 62 16.47 0.85 -8.98
N ASN A 63 15.33 0.18 -9.13
CA ASN A 63 14.26 0.64 -10.01
C ASN A 63 13.22 1.51 -9.26
N SER A 64 12.23 2.03 -9.99
CA SER A 64 11.18 2.87 -9.41
C SER A 64 10.21 2.12 -8.47
N ALA A 65 10.23 0.80 -8.45
CA ALA A 65 9.47 -0.05 -7.53
C ALA A 65 10.24 -0.33 -6.23
N GLY A 66 11.47 0.21 -6.07
CA GLY A 66 12.30 0.00 -4.88
C GLY A 66 13.08 -1.31 -4.90
N GLU A 67 13.09 -2.04 -6.02
CA GLU A 67 13.84 -3.29 -6.15
C GLU A 67 15.33 -2.99 -6.33
N CYS A 68 16.17 -3.54 -5.46
CA CYS A 68 17.61 -3.30 -5.43
C CYS A 68 18.40 -4.54 -5.86
N TRP A 69 19.47 -4.33 -6.63
CA TRP A 69 20.38 -5.38 -7.07
C TRP A 69 21.84 -4.97 -6.80
N GLN A 70 22.62 -5.87 -6.20
CA GLN A 70 24.06 -5.68 -5.97
C GLN A 70 24.81 -6.89 -6.55
N SER A 71 25.72 -6.70 -7.51
CA SER A 71 26.60 -7.79 -7.92
C SER A 71 27.73 -7.97 -6.90
N ALA A 72 27.82 -9.12 -6.22
CA ALA A 72 28.97 -9.44 -5.37
C ALA A 72 30.11 -10.07 -6.20
N TYR A 73 31.33 -9.56 -6.04
CA TYR A 73 32.56 -10.24 -6.47
C TYR A 73 32.89 -11.34 -5.43
N PRO A 74 33.36 -12.55 -5.81
CA PRO A 74 33.72 -13.04 -7.14
C PRO A 74 32.62 -13.83 -7.90
N ASP A 75 31.46 -14.08 -7.29
CA ASP A 75 30.54 -15.13 -7.75
C ASP A 75 29.49 -14.68 -8.80
N GLY A 76 29.51 -13.41 -9.22
CA GLY A 76 28.66 -12.93 -10.30
C GLY A 76 27.15 -13.06 -10.01
N PRO A 77 26.28 -12.96 -11.03
CA PRO A 77 24.82 -12.85 -10.85
C PRO A 77 24.14 -14.12 -10.31
N ASN A 78 24.89 -15.21 -10.11
CA ASN A 78 24.35 -16.53 -9.74
C ASN A 78 24.32 -16.78 -8.23
N ASN A 79 24.79 -15.83 -7.41
CA ASN A 79 24.86 -15.96 -5.94
C ASN A 79 24.02 -14.90 -5.19
N LEU A 80 22.97 -14.39 -5.83
CA LEU A 80 22.02 -13.51 -5.14
C LEU A 80 20.98 -14.38 -4.43
N PRO A 81 20.85 -14.30 -3.08
CA PRO A 81 19.65 -14.81 -2.45
C PRO A 81 18.44 -14.08 -3.09
N PRO A 82 17.34 -14.80 -3.40
CA PRO A 82 16.16 -14.17 -3.96
C PRO A 82 15.72 -12.99 -3.09
N CYS A 83 15.37 -11.88 -3.73
CA CYS A 83 14.86 -10.70 -3.07
C CYS A 83 13.60 -11.11 -2.27
N GLU A 84 13.70 -11.18 -0.95
CA GLU A 84 12.51 -11.34 -0.09
C GLU A 84 11.79 -10.00 -0.08
N MET A 85 10.86 -9.79 -1.03
CA MET A 85 9.84 -8.77 -0.84
C MET A 85 9.03 -9.19 0.38
N ALA A 86 9.14 -8.43 1.46
CA ALA A 86 8.26 -8.59 2.61
C ALA A 86 6.83 -8.32 2.13
N VAL A 87 6.08 -9.39 1.86
CA VAL A 87 4.65 -9.26 1.56
C VAL A 87 4.02 -8.63 2.80
N PRO A 88 3.36 -7.46 2.69
CA PRO A 88 2.73 -6.83 3.82
C PRO A 88 1.78 -7.84 4.49
N GLN A 89 1.99 -8.06 5.78
CA GLN A 89 1.24 -9.08 6.51
C GLN A 89 -0.15 -8.55 6.80
N SER A 90 -1.17 -9.14 6.17
CA SER A 90 -2.55 -8.84 6.51
C SER A 90 -2.89 -9.40 7.89
N VAL A 91 -3.29 -8.54 8.82
CA VAL A 91 -3.77 -8.96 10.13
C VAL A 91 -5.29 -9.18 10.02
N THR A 92 -5.77 -10.37 10.39
CA THR A 92 -7.19 -10.71 10.34
C THR A 92 -7.69 -11.10 11.73
N ILE A 93 -8.76 -10.44 12.18
CA ILE A 93 -9.39 -10.64 13.49
C ILE A 93 -10.86 -10.99 13.29
N ALA A 94 -11.42 -11.83 14.17
CA ALA A 94 -12.84 -12.19 14.16
C ALA A 94 -13.54 -11.72 15.44
N LEU A 95 -14.59 -10.92 15.29
CA LEU A 95 -15.46 -10.48 16.38
C LEU A 95 -16.76 -11.27 16.36
N ASN A 96 -17.09 -11.93 17.46
CA ASN A 96 -18.20 -12.89 17.54
C ASN A 96 -19.44 -12.29 18.20
N PHE A 97 -20.61 -12.71 17.74
CA PHE A 97 -21.91 -12.18 18.15
C PHE A 97 -22.81 -13.25 18.76
N GLU A 98 -23.68 -12.80 19.66
CA GLU A 98 -24.82 -13.59 20.11
C GLU A 98 -25.77 -13.94 18.95
N PHE A 99 -26.60 -14.97 19.19
CA PHE A 99 -27.57 -15.42 18.21
C PHE A 99 -28.56 -14.31 17.84
N ASP A 100 -28.69 -14.05 16.55
CA ASP A 100 -29.59 -13.03 15.97
C ASP A 100 -29.35 -11.59 16.46
N LYS A 101 -28.15 -11.30 16.98
CA LYS A 101 -27.76 -9.97 17.43
C LYS A 101 -26.67 -9.34 16.56
N TYR A 102 -26.60 -8.01 16.60
CA TYR A 102 -25.66 -7.23 15.79
C TYR A 102 -25.17 -5.92 16.44
N VAL A 103 -25.75 -5.47 17.56
CA VAL A 103 -25.32 -4.21 18.21
C VAL A 103 -23.97 -4.40 18.91
N VAL A 104 -23.04 -3.50 18.60
CA VAL A 104 -21.75 -3.33 19.28
C VAL A 104 -21.90 -2.16 20.27
N PRO A 105 -21.43 -2.28 21.52
CA PRO A 105 -20.65 -3.41 22.05
C PRO A 105 -21.51 -4.52 22.67
N ASP A 106 -22.80 -4.28 22.88
CA ASP A 106 -23.67 -5.04 23.79
C ASP A 106 -23.70 -6.56 23.55
N TYR A 107 -23.76 -7.00 22.30
CA TYR A 107 -23.96 -8.41 21.94
C TYR A 107 -22.71 -9.11 21.40
N VAL A 108 -21.54 -8.50 21.62
CA VAL A 108 -20.25 -9.13 21.33
C VAL A 108 -19.93 -10.15 22.42
N VAL A 109 -19.57 -11.37 22.00
CA VAL A 109 -19.30 -12.51 22.90
C VAL A 109 -17.85 -12.49 23.40
N ASN A 110 -16.89 -12.29 22.50
CA ASN A 110 -15.47 -12.19 22.81
C ASN A 110 -15.07 -10.74 23.10
N ARG A 111 -15.43 -10.26 24.29
CA ARG A 111 -15.24 -8.86 24.72
C ARG A 111 -13.78 -8.45 24.79
N GLU A 112 -12.89 -9.39 25.08
CA GLU A 112 -11.45 -9.21 25.05
C GLU A 112 -10.94 -8.80 23.65
N VAL A 113 -11.48 -9.40 22.59
CA VAL A 113 -11.12 -9.04 21.21
C VAL A 113 -11.64 -7.64 20.85
N LEU A 114 -12.80 -7.25 21.37
CA LEU A 114 -13.30 -5.88 21.20
C LEU A 114 -12.37 -4.86 21.89
N ALA A 115 -11.88 -5.18 23.09
CA ALA A 115 -10.93 -4.31 23.79
C ALA A 115 -9.61 -4.18 23.02
N ASP A 116 -9.09 -5.27 22.43
CA ASP A 116 -7.90 -5.22 21.58
C ASP A 116 -8.10 -4.33 20.34
N ILE A 117 -9.31 -4.35 19.76
CA ILE A 117 -9.71 -3.47 18.65
C ILE A 117 -9.75 -2.00 19.12
N ASP A 118 -10.34 -1.72 20.27
CA ASP A 118 -10.41 -0.37 20.83
C ASP A 118 -9.00 0.20 21.09
N ASP A 119 -8.12 -0.61 21.66
CA ASP A 119 -6.70 -0.27 21.87
C ASP A 119 -5.96 -0.04 20.55
N TYR A 120 -6.25 -0.84 19.51
CA TYR A 120 -5.71 -0.62 18.17
C TYR A 120 -6.16 0.72 17.58
N ILE A 121 -7.46 1.03 17.63
CA ILE A 121 -8.00 2.31 17.14
C ILE A 121 -7.34 3.48 17.87
N ALA A 122 -7.14 3.37 19.19
CA ALA A 122 -6.46 4.39 19.98
C ALA A 122 -5.01 4.64 19.52
N ARG A 123 -4.27 3.59 19.14
CA ARG A 123 -2.91 3.72 18.61
C ARG A 123 -2.87 4.39 17.24
N VAL A 124 -3.74 3.99 16.31
CA VAL A 124 -3.82 4.59 14.96
C VAL A 124 -4.17 6.07 15.03
N LYS A 125 -5.02 6.47 15.99
CA LYS A 125 -5.32 7.89 16.23
C LYS A 125 -4.12 8.70 16.70
N ALA A 126 -3.23 8.09 17.49
CA ALA A 126 -2.04 8.74 18.00
C ALA A 126 -0.93 8.82 16.94
N THR A 127 -0.85 7.80 16.09
CA THR A 127 0.12 7.69 15.00
C THR A 127 -0.61 7.28 13.73
N PRO A 128 -1.08 8.26 12.92
CA PRO A 128 -1.78 7.95 11.68
C PRO A 128 -0.87 7.18 10.73
N GLU A 129 -1.30 5.98 10.37
CA GLU A 129 -0.66 5.13 9.37
C GLU A 129 -1.57 5.01 8.13
N ASN A 130 -0.99 4.79 6.96
CA ASN A 130 -1.74 4.49 5.73
C ASN A 130 -2.17 3.02 5.75
N GLU A 131 -3.16 2.72 6.60
CA GLU A 131 -3.76 1.39 6.69
C GLU A 131 -5.22 1.46 6.23
N TYR A 132 -5.67 0.41 5.55
CA TYR A 132 -7.07 0.24 5.15
C TYR A 132 -7.68 -0.96 5.85
N ILE A 133 -8.93 -0.82 6.29
CA ILE A 133 -9.67 -1.88 6.98
C ILE A 133 -10.85 -2.34 6.11
N THR A 134 -10.96 -3.65 5.97
CA THR A 134 -12.16 -4.30 5.43
C THR A 134 -12.94 -4.97 6.54
N ILE A 135 -14.27 -4.89 6.47
CA ILE A 135 -15.19 -5.38 7.50
C ILE A 135 -16.27 -6.22 6.83
N VAL A 136 -16.26 -7.52 7.10
CA VAL A 136 -17.15 -8.49 6.44
C VAL A 136 -17.93 -9.29 7.48
N GLY A 137 -19.26 -9.26 7.40
CA GLY A 137 -20.14 -9.92 8.34
C GLY A 137 -20.63 -11.29 7.86
N HIS A 138 -20.55 -12.27 8.77
CA HIS A 138 -20.95 -13.65 8.58
C HIS A 138 -22.02 -14.06 9.60
N THR A 139 -22.70 -15.17 9.31
CA THR A 139 -23.71 -15.75 10.17
C THR A 139 -23.52 -17.25 10.31
N ASP A 140 -24.22 -17.83 11.28
CA ASP A 140 -24.41 -19.27 11.32
C ASP A 140 -25.37 -19.73 10.20
N ALA A 141 -25.53 -21.05 10.06
CA ALA A 141 -26.33 -21.64 8.99
C ALA A 141 -27.85 -21.52 9.18
N LYS A 142 -28.34 -20.91 10.26
CA LYS A 142 -29.77 -20.91 10.62
C LYS A 142 -30.54 -19.86 9.81
N GLY A 143 -31.70 -20.25 9.28
CA GLY A 143 -32.57 -19.34 8.52
C GLY A 143 -32.22 -19.25 7.02
N SER A 144 -32.89 -18.33 6.31
CA SER A 144 -32.72 -18.18 4.86
C SER A 144 -31.43 -17.46 4.48
N ASP A 145 -30.98 -17.63 3.25
CA ASP A 145 -29.79 -16.95 2.71
C ASP A 145 -29.97 -15.43 2.73
N GLU A 146 -31.15 -14.94 2.34
CA GLU A 146 -31.48 -13.51 2.28
C GLU A 146 -31.46 -12.88 3.67
N TYR A 147 -32.03 -13.57 4.65
CA TYR A 147 -32.03 -13.11 6.03
C TYR A 147 -30.60 -12.99 6.56
N ASN A 148 -29.80 -14.03 6.33
CA ASN A 148 -28.42 -14.09 6.78
C ASN A 148 -27.53 -13.05 6.10
N MET A 149 -27.78 -12.75 4.81
CA MET A 149 -27.10 -11.67 4.12
C MET A 149 -27.40 -10.31 4.76
N GLY A 150 -28.67 -10.05 5.08
CA GLY A 150 -29.06 -8.83 5.78
C GLY A 150 -28.51 -8.75 7.20
N LEU A 151 -28.50 -9.85 7.96
CA LEU A 151 -27.97 -9.90 9.32
C LEU A 151 -26.44 -9.71 9.34
N GLY A 152 -25.71 -10.38 8.46
CA GLY A 152 -24.28 -10.19 8.33
C GLY A 152 -23.92 -8.75 7.96
N TYR A 153 -24.68 -8.12 7.05
CA TYR A 153 -24.48 -6.71 6.71
C TYR A 153 -24.66 -5.80 7.93
N ARG A 154 -25.76 -5.96 8.69
CA ARG A 154 -25.99 -5.18 9.93
C ARG A 154 -24.88 -5.35 10.97
N ARG A 155 -24.28 -6.53 11.07
CA ARG A 155 -23.12 -6.76 11.96
C ARG A 155 -21.88 -6.02 11.48
N ALA A 156 -21.56 -6.13 10.19
CA ALA A 156 -20.43 -5.42 9.62
C ALA A 156 -20.59 -3.90 9.74
N ASP A 157 -21.80 -3.40 9.50
CA ASP A 157 -22.14 -1.98 9.62
C ASP A 157 -22.01 -1.50 11.07
N ALA A 158 -22.54 -2.26 12.05
CA ALA A 158 -22.38 -1.92 13.46
C ALA A 158 -20.92 -1.90 13.94
N VAL A 159 -20.07 -2.79 13.42
CA VAL A 159 -18.62 -2.78 13.69
C VAL A 159 -17.98 -1.55 13.03
N ARG A 160 -18.33 -1.24 11.78
CA ARG A 160 -17.84 -0.05 11.09
C ARG A 160 -18.20 1.24 11.82
N ASP A 161 -19.46 1.37 12.25
CA ASP A 161 -19.94 2.51 13.03
C ASP A 161 -19.21 2.61 14.37
N HIS A 162 -18.91 1.48 15.01
CA HIS A 162 -18.10 1.46 16.24
C HIS A 162 -16.69 1.99 15.98
N PHE A 163 -16.02 1.58 14.90
CA PHE A 163 -14.70 2.12 14.52
C PHE A 163 -14.73 3.65 14.34
N ILE A 164 -15.73 4.16 13.62
CA ILE A 164 -15.92 5.61 13.40
C ILE A 164 -16.19 6.31 14.73
N ALA A 165 -17.07 5.76 15.57
CA ALA A 165 -17.40 6.33 16.88
C ALA A 165 -16.19 6.38 17.83
N GLN A 166 -15.28 5.40 17.76
CA GLN A 166 -14.01 5.41 18.48
C GLN A 166 -12.97 6.36 17.87
N GLY A 167 -13.23 6.88 16.66
CA GLY A 167 -12.43 7.90 15.99
C GLY A 167 -11.43 7.36 14.96
N TYR A 168 -11.67 6.16 14.41
CA TYR A 168 -10.93 5.68 13.24
C TYR A 168 -11.32 6.51 12.00
N PRO A 169 -10.38 6.90 11.11
CA PRO A 169 -10.69 7.68 9.91
C PRO A 169 -11.65 6.93 8.97
N GLU A 170 -12.79 7.55 8.62
CA GLU A 170 -13.82 6.89 7.80
C GLU A 170 -13.31 6.58 6.39
N GLU A 171 -12.46 7.45 5.85
CA GLU A 171 -11.82 7.31 4.54
C GLU A 171 -10.93 6.05 4.42
N HIS A 172 -10.50 5.48 5.55
CA HIS A 172 -9.69 4.27 5.61
C HIS A 172 -10.53 3.01 5.88
N LEU A 173 -11.86 3.15 5.97
CA LEU A 173 -12.79 2.04 6.15
C LEU A 173 -13.47 1.70 4.83
N ALA A 174 -13.32 0.46 4.37
CA ALA A 174 -14.12 -0.03 3.26
C ALA A 174 -15.63 -0.05 3.66
N PRO A 175 -16.55 0.03 2.68
CA PRO A 175 -17.96 -0.19 2.94
C PRO A 175 -18.21 -1.55 3.60
N ALA A 176 -19.16 -1.61 4.53
CA ALA A 176 -19.56 -2.86 5.17
C ALA A 176 -20.01 -3.89 4.12
N GLN A 177 -19.55 -5.13 4.24
CA GLN A 177 -19.91 -6.22 3.36
C GLN A 177 -20.47 -7.40 4.16
N SER A 178 -21.16 -8.32 3.45
CA SER A 178 -21.63 -9.55 4.06
C SER A 178 -21.45 -10.75 3.16
N MET A 179 -21.10 -11.86 3.81
CA MET A 179 -21.14 -13.19 3.21
C MET A 179 -22.32 -14.03 3.73
N GLY A 180 -23.10 -13.50 4.69
CA GLY A 180 -24.14 -14.25 5.39
C GLY A 180 -23.62 -15.62 5.83
N LYS A 181 -24.32 -16.68 5.43
CA LYS A 181 -23.93 -18.08 5.68
C LYS A 181 -23.23 -18.76 4.48
N ARG A 182 -22.78 -17.98 3.48
CA ARG A 182 -22.13 -18.53 2.26
C ARG A 182 -20.66 -18.88 2.47
N ASP A 183 -20.06 -18.35 3.53
CA ASP A 183 -18.67 -18.58 3.91
C ASP A 183 -18.59 -19.08 5.36
N LEU A 184 -19.07 -20.30 5.58
CA LEU A 184 -18.97 -21.00 6.86
C LEU A 184 -17.54 -21.52 7.03
N LEU A 185 -17.01 -21.41 8.25
CA LEU A 185 -15.71 -21.95 8.60
C LEU A 185 -15.72 -23.48 8.45
N PRO A 186 -14.76 -24.07 7.70
CA PRO A 186 -14.69 -25.51 7.54
C PRO A 186 -14.30 -26.19 8.85
N GLY A 187 -14.93 -27.34 9.14
CA GLY A 187 -14.65 -28.12 10.36
C GLY A 187 -15.18 -27.51 11.66
N VAL A 188 -15.91 -26.39 11.59
CA VAL A 188 -16.58 -25.74 12.73
C VAL A 188 -18.07 -26.03 12.64
N ASP A 189 -18.73 -26.26 13.79
CA ASP A 189 -20.17 -26.49 13.82
C ASP A 189 -20.91 -25.33 13.13
N PRO A 190 -21.74 -25.60 12.10
CA PRO A 190 -22.42 -24.56 11.33
C PRO A 190 -23.39 -23.70 12.15
N PHE A 191 -23.75 -24.10 13.38
CA PHE A 191 -24.66 -23.36 14.28
C PHE A 191 -23.94 -22.65 15.43
N SER A 192 -22.62 -22.73 15.46
CA SER A 192 -21.81 -22.27 16.60
C SER A 192 -21.59 -20.76 16.62
N VAL A 193 -21.01 -20.26 17.71
CA VAL A 193 -20.71 -18.83 17.89
C VAL A 193 -19.59 -18.35 16.97
N GLU A 194 -18.67 -19.25 16.63
CA GLU A 194 -17.54 -19.03 15.74
C GLU A 194 -18.02 -18.65 14.32
N GLN A 195 -19.18 -19.15 13.89
CA GLN A 195 -19.77 -18.78 12.60
C GLN A 195 -20.41 -17.38 12.62
N ARG A 196 -20.94 -16.96 13.77
CA ARG A 196 -21.56 -15.64 13.97
C ARG A 196 -20.48 -14.57 14.18
N ARG A 197 -19.71 -14.28 13.14
CA ARG A 197 -18.53 -13.42 13.21
C ARG A 197 -18.60 -12.22 12.26
N VAL A 198 -17.89 -11.16 12.62
CA VAL A 198 -17.41 -10.14 11.68
C VAL A 198 -15.91 -10.31 11.55
N VAL A 199 -15.43 -10.46 10.32
CA VAL A 199 -14.02 -10.55 10.00
C VAL A 199 -13.53 -9.15 9.66
N ILE A 200 -12.47 -8.73 10.34
CA ILE A 200 -11.81 -7.43 10.18
C ILE A 200 -10.42 -7.72 9.67
N THR A 201 -10.10 -7.22 8.47
CA THR A 201 -8.78 -7.41 7.88
C THR A 201 -8.14 -6.06 7.61
N LYS A 202 -6.93 -5.90 8.17
CA LYS A 202 -6.02 -4.78 7.93
C LYS A 202 -5.16 -5.08 6.71
N SER A 203 -5.12 -4.15 5.77
CA SER A 203 -4.18 -4.14 4.64
C SER A 203 -3.34 -2.87 4.69
N ASP A 204 -2.03 -3.02 4.49
CA ASP A 204 -1.13 -1.88 4.32
C ASP A 204 -1.45 -1.19 2.98
N GLY A 205 -1.60 0.14 3.01
CA GLY A 205 -1.96 0.98 1.86
C GLY A 205 -0.80 1.52 1.05
#